data_AF-A0AAN7LYG3-F1
#
_entry.id   AF-A0AAN7LYG3-F1
#
_cell.length_a   1.000
_cell.length_b   1.000
_cell.length_c   1.000
_cell.angle_alpha   90.00
_cell.angle_beta   90.00
_cell.angle_gamma   90.00
#
_symmetry.space_group_name_H-M   'P 1'
#
loop_
_entity.id
_entity.type
_entity.pdbx_description
1 polymer ?
#
loop_
_entity_poly.entity_id
_entity_poly.type
_entity_poly.pdbx_seq_one_letter_code
_entity_poly.pdbx_strand_id
1 'polypeptide(L)'
;MTAAAARPLVTVQALEGEMATDSAITVPLPDVMKGSIRPDIVNFVHANMSKNSRLPYAVSKRAGHQTSAESWGTGRAVSRIPRVPGGGTHRAGQGAFGNMCRGGRMFAPTKIWRRWHRRINVNQKRYAIVSAIAATAIPSLVMARGHRIETVPEMPLVIGDSAEGVEKTPAAIKILKQIGAYADAEKAKDSIGIRPGKGKMRNRRYINRKGPLIVYGTEGANIEKAFRNIPGVEVENVERLSLLKLAPGGHLGRFVIWTKSALEKLDSIYGSFEKPSEKKKGYVLPRSKMVNADLARIINSDEVQSVVKPIKKEVKRATLKKNPLKNLNTMLRLNPYAKTARRMALLAEEQRVNAKKEKLDKKRRDISKEEATAIKAAGKAWYHTMISDSDYTDFENFSKWLGVSQ
;
A
#
# COMPACT_ATOMS: atom_id res chain seq x y z
N MET A 1 -14.47 -28.75 -4.67
CA MET A 1 -13.26 -28.70 -3.82
C MET A 1 -12.29 -27.71 -4.43
N THR A 2 -11.72 -26.79 -3.67
CA THR A 2 -10.55 -26.03 -4.14
C THR A 2 -9.50 -27.02 -4.61
N ALA A 3 -9.08 -26.96 -5.87
CA ALA A 3 -7.88 -27.64 -6.33
C ALA A 3 -6.68 -26.95 -5.62
N ALA A 4 -6.49 -27.26 -4.34
CA ALA A 4 -5.32 -26.82 -3.61
C ALA A 4 -4.10 -27.43 -4.30
N ALA A 5 -3.09 -26.61 -4.59
CA ALA A 5 -1.79 -27.05 -5.08
C ALA A 5 -1.03 -27.79 -3.96
N ALA A 6 -1.58 -28.93 -3.53
CA ALA A 6 -1.06 -29.73 -2.45
C ALA A 6 -0.98 -31.19 -2.90
N ARG A 7 0.05 -31.89 -2.46
CA ARG A 7 0.24 -33.31 -2.78
C ARG A 7 -0.87 -34.13 -2.12
N PRO A 8 -1.51 -35.07 -2.83
CA PRO A 8 -2.57 -35.89 -2.24
C PRO A 8 -2.04 -36.86 -1.18
N LEU A 9 -0.79 -37.30 -1.32
CA LEU A 9 -0.05 -38.12 -0.37
C LEU A 9 1.16 -37.34 0.12
N VAL A 10 1.48 -37.49 1.40
CA VAL A 10 2.65 -36.89 2.06
C VAL A 10 3.54 -38.00 2.57
N THR A 11 4.84 -37.88 2.35
CA THR A 11 5.85 -38.83 2.82
C THR A 11 6.22 -38.54 4.26
N VAL A 12 6.17 -39.57 5.10
CA VAL A 12 6.64 -39.50 6.49
C VAL A 12 8.17 -39.61 6.46
N GLN A 13 8.84 -38.56 6.92
CA GLN A 13 10.30 -38.55 7.01
C GLN A 13 10.76 -39.44 8.17
N ALA A 14 11.57 -40.45 7.84
CA ALA A 14 12.13 -41.37 8.82
C ALA A 14 13.15 -40.65 9.70
N LEU A 15 13.11 -40.97 11.00
CA LEU A 15 14.09 -40.48 11.97
C LEU A 15 15.20 -41.52 12.17
N GLU A 16 16.39 -41.06 12.54
CA GLU A 16 17.54 -41.93 12.75
C GLU A 16 17.24 -43.02 13.81
N GLY A 17 17.37 -44.29 13.40
CA GLY A 17 17.02 -45.45 14.23
C GLY A 17 15.68 -46.11 13.89
N GLU A 18 14.86 -45.52 13.02
CA GLU A 18 13.71 -46.20 12.41
C GLU A 18 14.18 -47.15 11.31
N MET A 19 13.61 -48.36 11.25
CA MET A 19 13.95 -49.34 10.23
C MET A 19 13.61 -48.78 8.84
N ALA A 20 14.61 -48.70 7.97
CA ALA A 20 14.38 -48.44 6.56
C ALA A 20 13.57 -49.61 6.00
N THR A 21 12.31 -49.36 5.69
CA THR A 21 11.48 -50.27 4.90
C THR A 21 11.72 -49.96 3.42
N ASP A 22 11.60 -50.95 2.54
CA ASP A 22 11.84 -50.80 1.10
C ASP A 22 10.92 -49.74 0.44
N SER A 23 9.81 -49.37 1.10
CA SER A 23 8.87 -48.35 0.66
C SER A 23 8.73 -47.21 1.67
N ALA A 24 8.80 -45.96 1.20
CA ALA A 24 8.56 -44.80 2.04
C ALA A 24 7.12 -44.80 2.60
N ILE A 25 6.98 -44.64 3.92
CA ILE A 25 5.66 -44.54 4.58
C ILE A 25 4.99 -43.25 4.10
N THR A 26 3.74 -43.37 3.62
CA THR A 26 2.95 -42.21 3.16
C THR A 26 1.63 -42.12 3.91
N VAL A 27 1.11 -40.89 4.03
CA VAL A 27 -0.17 -40.58 4.68
C VAL A 27 -1.00 -39.69 3.75
N PRO A 28 -2.31 -39.91 3.61
CA PRO A 28 -3.18 -39.03 2.83
C PRO A 28 -3.22 -37.62 3.44
N LEU A 29 -3.20 -36.60 2.58
CA LEU A 29 -3.31 -35.22 3.03
C LEU A 29 -4.71 -34.93 3.59
N PRO A 30 -4.82 -34.52 4.87
CA PRO A 30 -6.10 -34.18 5.50
C PRO A 30 -6.85 -33.08 4.75
N ASP A 31 -8.18 -33.17 4.71
CA ASP A 31 -8.99 -32.21 3.95
C ASP A 31 -8.93 -30.78 4.52
N VAL A 32 -8.63 -30.65 5.82
CA VAL A 32 -8.39 -29.35 6.46
C VAL A 32 -7.25 -28.56 5.80
N MET A 33 -6.24 -29.24 5.25
CA MET A 33 -5.11 -28.61 4.56
C MET A 33 -5.46 -28.15 3.15
N LYS A 34 -6.56 -28.65 2.58
CA LYS A 34 -7.12 -28.22 1.29
C LYS A 34 -8.13 -27.07 1.45
N GLY A 35 -8.36 -26.63 2.69
CA GLY A 35 -9.28 -25.54 3.02
C GLY A 35 -8.89 -24.20 2.41
N SER A 36 -9.88 -23.30 2.25
CA SER A 36 -9.62 -21.97 1.69
C SER A 36 -8.73 -21.13 2.60
N ILE A 37 -7.71 -20.50 2.03
CA ILE A 37 -6.78 -19.62 2.76
C ILE A 37 -7.34 -18.18 2.77
N ARG A 38 -7.65 -17.68 3.97
CA ARG A 38 -8.31 -16.40 4.23
C ARG A 38 -7.53 -15.53 5.23
N PRO A 39 -6.57 -14.71 4.76
CA PRO A 39 -5.79 -13.82 5.63
C PRO A 39 -6.65 -12.78 6.35
N ASP A 40 -7.78 -12.37 5.76
CA ASP A 40 -8.72 -11.42 6.34
C ASP A 40 -9.34 -11.93 7.65
N ILE A 41 -9.86 -13.16 7.65
CA ILE A 41 -10.43 -13.79 8.84
C ILE A 41 -9.34 -14.03 9.88
N VAL A 42 -8.18 -14.51 9.44
CA VAL A 42 -7.06 -14.84 10.35
C VAL A 42 -6.57 -13.59 11.07
N ASN A 43 -6.37 -12.48 10.36
CA ASN A 43 -5.98 -11.20 10.96
C ASN A 43 -7.03 -10.69 11.96
N PHE A 44 -8.31 -10.75 11.60
CA PHE A 44 -9.40 -10.32 12.48
C PHE A 44 -9.46 -11.14 13.77
N VAL A 45 -9.42 -12.48 13.65
CA VAL A 45 -9.47 -13.39 14.79
C VAL A 45 -8.20 -13.26 15.64
N HIS A 46 -7.02 -13.22 15.02
CA HIS A 46 -5.75 -13.06 15.72
C HIS A 46 -5.76 -11.77 16.54
N ALA A 47 -6.10 -10.63 15.95
CA ALA A 47 -6.13 -9.34 16.64
C ALA A 47 -7.08 -9.33 17.86
N ASN A 48 -8.23 -10.00 17.76
CA ASN A 48 -9.17 -10.10 18.87
C ASN A 48 -8.74 -11.12 19.92
N MET A 49 -8.09 -12.22 19.51
CA MET A 49 -7.58 -13.24 20.41
C MET A 49 -6.38 -12.72 21.21
N SER A 50 -5.47 -11.96 20.58
CA SER A 50 -4.36 -11.29 21.28
C SER A 50 -4.82 -10.25 22.29
N LYS A 51 -5.99 -9.62 22.10
CA LYS A 51 -6.53 -8.68 23.10
C LYS A 51 -6.92 -9.39 24.40
N ASN A 52 -7.28 -10.66 24.34
CA ASN A 52 -7.75 -11.43 25.50
C ASN A 52 -6.62 -11.82 26.48
N SER A 53 -5.35 -11.78 26.06
CA SER A 53 -4.20 -12.04 26.92
C SER A 53 -3.68 -10.79 27.64
N ARG A 54 -4.35 -9.64 27.49
CA ARG A 54 -3.92 -8.38 28.10
C ARG A 54 -4.39 -8.31 29.55
N LEU A 55 -3.47 -7.98 30.44
CA LEU A 55 -3.82 -7.62 31.83
C LEU A 55 -4.43 -6.21 31.87
N PRO A 56 -5.55 -6.00 32.59
CA PRO A 56 -6.14 -4.69 32.75
C PRO A 56 -5.19 -3.77 33.53
N TYR A 57 -5.10 -2.51 33.11
CA TYR A 57 -4.32 -1.49 33.81
C TYR A 57 -5.10 -0.17 33.89
N ALA A 58 -4.95 0.53 35.01
CA ALA A 58 -5.63 1.79 35.28
C ALA A 58 -4.76 2.71 36.14
N VAL A 59 -4.99 4.02 36.04
CA VAL A 59 -4.47 4.99 37.02
C VAL A 59 -5.31 4.90 38.28
N SER A 60 -4.72 5.14 39.46
CA SER A 60 -5.47 5.18 40.72
C SER A 60 -6.66 6.15 40.63
N LYS A 61 -7.82 5.75 41.16
CA LYS A 61 -9.07 6.51 41.07
C LYS A 61 -8.95 7.91 41.68
N ARG A 62 -8.12 8.06 42.73
CA ARG A 62 -7.91 9.31 43.48
C ARG A 62 -6.61 10.04 43.10
N ALA A 63 -5.90 9.59 42.05
CA ALA A 63 -4.65 10.22 41.63
C ALA A 63 -4.87 11.70 41.26
N GLY A 64 -4.16 12.60 41.95
CA GLY A 64 -4.27 14.04 41.76
C GLY A 64 -5.56 14.68 42.32
N HIS A 65 -6.38 13.94 43.08
CA HIS A 65 -7.61 14.45 43.72
C HIS A 65 -7.51 14.62 45.23
N GLN A 66 -6.47 14.11 45.87
CA GLN A 66 -6.34 14.11 47.33
C GLN A 66 -5.80 15.43 47.91
N THR A 67 -5.79 16.50 47.11
CA THR A 67 -5.39 17.85 47.54
C THR A 67 -6.62 18.66 47.94
N SER A 68 -6.58 19.37 49.05
CA SER A 68 -7.61 20.33 49.52
C SER A 68 -7.59 21.66 48.76
N ALA A 69 -7.30 21.62 47.45
CA ALA A 69 -7.07 22.80 46.65
C ALA A 69 -8.37 23.50 46.27
N GLU A 70 -8.42 24.82 46.44
CA GLU A 70 -9.57 25.67 46.13
C GLU A 70 -9.13 26.88 45.32
N SER A 71 -10.03 27.43 44.49
CA SER A 71 -9.71 28.58 43.65
C SER A 71 -9.73 29.86 44.48
N TRP A 72 -8.72 30.71 44.33
CA TRP A 72 -8.72 32.04 44.96
C TRP A 72 -9.69 33.03 44.29
N GLY A 73 -10.36 32.64 43.20
CA GLY A 73 -11.29 33.50 42.48
C GLY A 73 -10.59 34.58 41.63
N THR A 74 -11.26 35.71 41.45
CA THR A 74 -10.78 36.88 40.69
C THR A 74 -9.99 37.86 41.55
N GLY A 75 -9.41 38.90 40.94
CA GLY A 75 -8.81 40.02 41.67
C GLY A 75 -7.39 39.79 42.21
N ARG A 76 -6.72 38.70 41.80
CA ARG A 76 -5.35 38.37 42.24
C ARG A 76 -4.30 38.29 41.13
N ALA A 77 -4.61 38.81 39.93
CA ALA A 77 -3.76 38.74 38.73
C ALA A 77 -3.27 37.31 38.38
N VAL A 78 -4.07 36.30 38.70
CA VAL A 78 -3.72 34.88 38.55
C VAL A 78 -4.94 34.08 38.06
N SER A 79 -4.72 33.02 37.27
CA SER A 79 -5.77 32.14 36.75
C SER A 79 -6.63 31.50 37.86
N ARG A 80 -7.93 31.32 37.61
CA ARG A 80 -8.94 30.78 38.55
C ARG A 80 -8.86 29.26 38.79
N ILE A 81 -7.70 28.66 38.63
CA ILE A 81 -7.44 27.23 38.88
C ILE A 81 -7.38 26.98 40.39
N PRO A 82 -7.90 25.85 40.92
CA PRO A 82 -7.74 25.48 42.32
C PRO A 82 -6.27 25.43 42.77
N ARG A 83 -5.95 26.04 43.91
CA ARG A 83 -4.60 26.18 44.44
C ARG A 83 -4.47 25.50 45.80
N VAL A 84 -3.30 24.91 46.06
CA VAL A 84 -3.00 24.26 47.34
C VAL A 84 -3.02 25.32 48.45
N PRO A 85 -3.78 25.12 49.55
CA PRO A 85 -3.88 26.08 50.64
C PRO A 85 -2.62 26.05 51.54
N GLY A 86 -2.57 26.97 52.51
CA GLY A 86 -1.46 27.09 53.46
C GLY A 86 -0.31 27.97 52.97
N GLY A 87 0.83 27.89 53.67
CA GLY A 87 2.04 28.65 53.40
C GLY A 87 3.29 27.87 53.80
N GLY A 88 4.48 28.46 53.64
CA GLY A 88 5.75 27.88 54.10
C GLY A 88 6.36 26.76 53.24
N THR A 89 5.60 26.11 52.37
CA THR A 89 6.13 25.10 51.44
C THR A 89 6.17 25.62 50.00
N HIS A 90 7.11 25.11 49.18
CA HIS A 90 7.15 25.43 47.75
C HIS A 90 5.89 25.00 46.98
N ARG A 91 5.06 24.11 47.55
CA ARG A 91 3.83 23.62 46.93
C ARG A 91 2.62 24.52 47.21
N ALA A 92 2.64 25.28 48.31
CA ALA A 92 1.56 26.20 48.66
C ALA A 92 1.35 27.25 47.56
N GLY A 93 0.09 27.57 47.24
CA GLY A 93 -0.26 28.51 46.18
C GLY A 93 -0.10 28.01 44.74
N GLN A 94 0.45 26.80 44.51
CA GLN A 94 0.51 26.21 43.16
C GLN A 94 -0.84 25.62 42.72
N GLY A 95 -1.08 25.63 41.40
CA GLY A 95 -2.26 24.98 40.81
C GLY A 95 -2.26 23.45 41.03
N ALA A 96 -3.41 22.92 41.41
CA ALA A 96 -3.64 21.51 41.67
C ALA A 96 -4.98 21.06 41.06
N PHE A 97 -5.31 19.77 41.19
CA PHE A 97 -6.53 19.11 40.71
C PHE A 97 -6.73 19.06 39.18
N GLY A 98 -6.44 20.15 38.45
CA GLY A 98 -6.59 20.26 37.00
C GLY A 98 -5.61 19.40 36.19
N ASN A 99 -6.02 19.02 34.98
CA ASN A 99 -5.22 18.19 34.06
C ASN A 99 -4.01 18.92 33.46
N MET A 100 -4.08 20.24 33.36
CA MET A 100 -2.96 21.11 32.99
C MET A 100 -1.94 21.30 34.13
N CYS A 101 -2.29 20.96 35.37
CA CYS A 101 -1.43 21.20 36.53
C CYS A 101 -0.44 20.05 36.76
N ARG A 102 0.81 20.38 37.08
CA ARG A 102 1.81 19.39 37.55
C ARG A 102 1.31 18.74 38.85
N GLY A 103 1.23 17.41 38.84
CA GLY A 103 0.69 16.61 39.95
C GLY A 103 -0.84 16.63 40.06
N GLY A 104 -1.55 17.24 39.10
CA GLY A 104 -3.01 17.21 39.01
C GLY A 104 -3.53 15.93 38.33
N ARG A 105 -4.85 15.84 38.13
CA ARG A 105 -5.49 14.64 37.59
C ARG A 105 -5.38 14.56 36.08
N MET A 106 -5.09 13.39 35.53
CA MET A 106 -5.17 13.18 34.08
C MET A 106 -6.62 13.31 33.58
N PHE A 107 -6.84 13.92 32.41
CA PHE A 107 -8.13 13.89 31.73
C PHE A 107 -8.44 12.48 31.22
N ALA A 108 -9.70 12.04 31.36
CA ALA A 108 -10.16 10.69 30.98
C ALA A 108 -9.17 9.57 31.41
N PRO A 109 -8.87 9.43 32.72
CA PRO A 109 -7.85 8.52 33.19
C PRO A 109 -8.22 7.08 32.86
N THR A 110 -7.23 6.23 32.59
CA THR A 110 -7.48 4.82 32.26
C THR A 110 -8.25 4.13 33.37
N LYS A 111 -9.27 3.36 32.98
CA LYS A 111 -10.18 2.68 33.90
C LYS A 111 -10.11 1.18 33.72
N ILE A 112 -10.29 0.46 34.83
CA ILE A 112 -10.30 -1.00 34.84
C ILE A 112 -11.43 -1.56 33.97
N TRP A 113 -12.59 -0.90 33.93
CA TRP A 113 -13.78 -1.33 33.19
C TRP A 113 -13.70 -1.10 31.67
N ARG A 114 -12.55 -0.67 31.14
CA ARG A 114 -12.31 -0.70 29.69
C ARG A 114 -12.53 -2.14 29.20
N ARG A 115 -13.23 -2.31 28.08
CA ARG A 115 -13.42 -3.65 27.50
C ARG A 115 -12.13 -4.17 26.86
N TRP A 116 -11.32 -4.88 27.65
CA TRP A 116 -10.08 -5.53 27.21
C TRP A 116 -10.33 -6.77 26.37
N HIS A 117 -11.28 -7.61 26.81
CA HIS A 117 -11.60 -8.87 26.17
C HIS A 117 -12.58 -8.70 25.01
N ARG A 118 -12.36 -9.46 23.95
CA ARG A 118 -13.21 -9.58 22.76
C ARG A 118 -13.71 -11.01 22.65
N ARG A 119 -15.04 -11.15 22.67
CA ARG A 119 -15.71 -12.41 22.31
C ARG A 119 -15.56 -12.60 20.81
N ILE A 120 -15.17 -13.81 20.40
CA ILE A 120 -15.02 -14.20 19.00
C ILE A 120 -16.00 -15.33 18.74
N ASN A 121 -16.65 -15.30 17.58
CA ASN A 121 -17.52 -16.41 17.18
C ASN A 121 -16.67 -17.69 17.02
N VAL A 122 -17.13 -18.79 17.63
CA VAL A 122 -16.45 -20.08 17.58
C VAL A 122 -16.24 -20.55 16.15
N ASN A 123 -17.23 -20.38 15.26
CA ASN A 123 -17.11 -20.78 13.86
C ASN A 123 -16.09 -19.93 13.10
N GLN A 124 -16.01 -18.63 13.36
CA GLN A 124 -14.96 -17.77 12.79
C GLN A 124 -13.57 -18.17 13.29
N LYS A 125 -13.44 -18.51 14.58
CA LYS A 125 -12.18 -18.99 15.15
C LYS A 125 -11.76 -20.32 14.52
N ARG A 126 -12.70 -21.25 14.34
CA ARG A 126 -12.46 -22.54 13.65
C ARG A 126 -12.03 -22.32 12.21
N TYR A 127 -12.70 -21.45 11.45
CA TYR A 127 -12.29 -21.08 10.09
C TYR A 127 -10.85 -20.53 10.08
N ALA A 128 -10.53 -19.58 10.96
CA ALA A 128 -9.19 -19.00 11.03
C ALA A 128 -8.11 -20.07 11.24
N ILE A 129 -8.37 -21.06 12.12
CA ILE A 129 -7.43 -22.16 12.36
C ILE A 129 -7.31 -23.05 11.12
N VAL A 130 -8.42 -23.43 10.46
CA VAL A 130 -8.39 -24.21 9.22
C VAL A 130 -7.59 -23.48 8.13
N SER A 131 -7.83 -22.19 7.94
CA SER A 131 -7.07 -21.37 7.00
C SER A 131 -5.59 -21.29 7.36
N ALA A 132 -5.25 -21.28 8.65
CA ALA A 132 -3.87 -21.26 9.09
C ALA A 132 -3.17 -22.60 8.82
N ILE A 133 -3.85 -23.73 9.08
CA ILE A 133 -3.37 -25.08 8.77
C ILE A 133 -3.18 -25.26 7.26
N ALA A 134 -4.15 -24.86 6.43
CA ALA A 134 -4.02 -24.93 4.98
C ALA A 134 -2.81 -24.15 4.44
N ALA A 135 -2.50 -23.00 5.06
CA ALA A 135 -1.34 -22.21 4.67
C ALA A 135 0.01 -22.86 5.01
N THR A 136 0.07 -23.82 5.95
CA THR A 136 1.33 -24.52 6.30
C THR A 136 1.70 -25.58 5.27
N ALA A 137 0.74 -26.08 4.48
CA ALA A 137 0.98 -27.05 3.42
C ALA A 137 1.58 -26.42 2.15
N ILE A 138 1.58 -25.08 2.02
CA ILE A 138 2.01 -24.39 0.81
C ILE A 138 3.42 -23.79 1.00
N PRO A 139 4.45 -24.30 0.30
CA PRO A 139 5.82 -23.80 0.44
C PRO A 139 5.96 -22.29 0.18
N SER A 140 5.25 -21.76 -0.83
CA SER A 140 5.35 -20.34 -1.21
C SER A 140 4.87 -19.40 -0.10
N LEU A 141 3.81 -19.77 0.64
CA LEU A 141 3.33 -18.99 1.78
C LEU A 141 4.28 -19.07 2.97
N VAL A 142 4.88 -20.24 3.20
CA VAL A 142 5.86 -20.46 4.27
C VAL A 142 7.14 -19.66 4.03
N MET A 143 7.62 -19.67 2.78
CA MET A 143 8.75 -18.85 2.34
C MET A 143 8.43 -17.36 2.40
N ALA A 144 7.24 -16.92 1.94
CA ALA A 144 6.81 -15.53 1.99
C ALA A 144 6.72 -14.98 3.43
N ARG A 145 6.36 -15.82 4.41
CA ARG A 145 6.43 -15.47 5.84
C ARG A 145 7.86 -15.25 6.34
N GLY A 146 8.85 -15.80 5.63
CA GLY A 146 10.26 -15.63 5.93
C GLY A 146 10.87 -16.79 6.71
N HIS A 147 10.36 -18.01 6.57
CA HIS A 147 11.04 -19.20 7.08
C HIS A 147 12.15 -19.65 6.12
N ARG A 148 13.24 -20.23 6.64
CA ARG A 148 14.29 -20.87 5.82
C ARG A 148 13.94 -22.35 5.63
N ILE A 149 13.44 -22.70 4.44
CA ILE A 149 12.94 -24.06 4.12
C ILE A 149 13.60 -24.67 2.88
N GLU A 150 14.72 -24.12 2.41
CA GLU A 150 15.39 -24.54 1.17
C GLU A 150 15.86 -26.01 1.19
N THR A 151 16.25 -26.50 2.37
CA THR A 151 16.71 -27.88 2.60
C THR A 151 15.60 -28.85 2.99
N VAL A 152 14.36 -28.37 3.13
CA VAL A 152 13.21 -29.21 3.54
C VAL A 152 12.70 -29.96 2.30
N PRO A 153 12.53 -31.29 2.35
CA PRO A 153 12.21 -32.10 1.17
C PRO A 153 10.81 -31.82 0.59
N GLU A 154 9.83 -31.59 1.46
CA GLU A 154 8.45 -31.28 1.04
C GLU A 154 7.65 -30.56 2.14
N MET A 155 6.48 -30.04 1.74
CA MET A 155 5.50 -29.43 2.63
C MET A 155 4.11 -30.04 2.38
N PRO A 156 3.31 -30.29 3.44
CA PRO A 156 3.65 -30.17 4.86
C PRO A 156 4.73 -31.17 5.29
N LEU A 157 5.61 -30.80 6.22
CA LEU A 157 6.66 -31.70 6.72
C LEU A 157 6.09 -32.64 7.78
N VAL A 158 6.20 -33.95 7.55
CA VAL A 158 5.71 -34.99 8.45
C VAL A 158 6.86 -35.87 8.92
N ILE A 159 6.92 -36.17 10.21
CA ILE A 159 7.94 -37.02 10.84
C ILE A 159 7.31 -38.22 11.53
N GLY A 160 8.08 -39.30 11.70
CA GLY A 160 7.66 -40.48 12.44
C GLY A 160 7.25 -40.18 13.88
N ASP A 161 6.34 -40.99 14.43
CA ASP A 161 5.85 -40.84 15.81
C ASP A 161 6.92 -41.12 16.88
N SER A 162 8.06 -41.73 16.49
CA SER A 162 9.22 -41.91 17.37
C SER A 162 9.78 -40.58 17.91
N ALA A 163 9.56 -39.46 17.20
CA ALA A 163 9.89 -38.12 17.71
C ALA A 163 9.17 -37.77 19.01
N GLU A 164 8.01 -38.38 19.29
CA GLU A 164 7.25 -38.08 20.51
C GLU A 164 7.93 -38.59 21.79
N GLY A 165 8.77 -39.63 21.65
CA GLY A 165 9.56 -40.23 22.74
C GLY A 165 10.86 -39.49 23.06
N VAL A 166 11.22 -38.45 22.30
CA VAL A 166 12.49 -37.74 22.48
C VAL A 166 12.44 -36.87 23.72
N GLU A 167 13.40 -37.07 24.64
CA GLU A 167 13.47 -36.34 25.91
C GLU A 167 14.53 -35.23 25.95
N LYS A 168 15.66 -35.45 25.26
CA LYS A 168 16.84 -34.58 25.38
C LYS A 168 16.93 -33.58 24.24
N THR A 169 17.27 -32.33 24.57
CA THR A 169 17.45 -31.24 23.59
C THR A 169 18.50 -31.52 22.49
N PRO A 170 19.65 -32.20 22.75
CA PRO A 170 20.61 -32.48 21.68
C PRO A 170 20.06 -33.46 20.65
N ALA A 171 19.27 -34.45 21.08
CA ALA A 171 18.59 -35.38 20.18
C ALA A 171 17.55 -34.65 19.31
N ALA A 172 16.78 -33.73 19.90
CA ALA A 172 15.86 -32.88 19.16
C ALA A 172 16.57 -32.01 18.10
N ILE A 173 17.74 -31.45 18.41
CA ILE A 173 18.57 -30.70 17.44
C ILE A 173 19.06 -31.62 16.32
N LYS A 174 19.48 -32.85 16.64
CA LYS A 174 19.92 -33.84 15.64
C LYS A 174 18.80 -34.15 14.64
N ILE A 175 17.58 -34.36 15.13
CA ILE A 175 16.38 -34.57 14.31
C ILE A 175 16.13 -33.37 13.40
N LEU A 176 16.14 -32.14 13.92
CA LEU A 176 15.92 -30.94 13.10
C LEU A 176 16.98 -30.78 12.00
N LYS A 177 18.22 -31.19 12.25
CA LYS A 177 19.30 -31.16 11.25
C LYS A 177 19.05 -32.21 10.16
N GLN A 178 18.69 -33.42 10.55
CA GLN A 178 18.40 -34.52 9.63
C GLN A 178 17.29 -34.17 8.64
N ILE A 179 16.19 -33.57 9.13
CA ILE A 179 15.04 -33.20 8.28
C ILE A 179 15.20 -31.84 7.58
N GLY A 180 16.36 -31.19 7.69
CA GLY A 180 16.64 -29.90 7.06
C GLY A 180 15.91 -28.70 7.68
N ALA A 181 15.28 -28.84 8.84
CA ALA A 181 14.51 -27.78 9.51
C ALA A 181 15.34 -26.89 10.44
N TYR A 182 16.56 -27.30 10.79
CA TYR A 182 17.38 -26.60 11.79
C TYR A 182 17.83 -25.20 11.35
N ALA A 183 17.99 -24.95 10.05
CA ALA A 183 18.38 -23.64 9.52
C ALA A 183 17.40 -22.51 9.91
N ASP A 184 16.11 -22.83 10.08
CA ASP A 184 15.10 -21.87 10.54
C ASP A 184 15.21 -21.59 12.05
N ALA A 185 15.58 -22.60 12.84
CA ALA A 185 15.85 -22.44 14.26
C ALA A 185 17.14 -21.64 14.52
N GLU A 186 18.21 -21.86 13.73
CA GLU A 186 19.43 -21.05 13.77
C GLU A 186 19.14 -19.60 13.42
N LYS A 187 18.37 -19.34 12.36
CA LYS A 187 17.91 -17.98 12.04
C LYS A 187 17.17 -17.32 13.21
N ALA A 188 16.37 -18.09 13.95
CA ALA A 188 15.67 -17.56 15.12
C ALA A 188 16.63 -17.27 16.28
N LYS A 189 17.63 -18.13 16.51
CA LYS A 189 18.71 -17.94 17.50
C LYS A 189 19.50 -16.67 17.23
N ASP A 190 19.91 -16.42 16.00
CA ASP A 190 20.74 -15.27 15.64
C ASP A 190 19.95 -13.95 15.62
N SER A 191 18.62 -14.05 15.47
CA SER A 191 17.74 -12.88 15.39
C SER A 191 17.38 -12.23 16.74
N ILE A 192 17.96 -12.69 17.85
CA ILE A 192 17.63 -12.20 19.19
C ILE A 192 18.08 -10.74 19.33
N GLY A 193 17.11 -9.83 19.14
CA GLY A 193 17.33 -8.40 19.24
C GLY A 193 16.95 -7.84 20.61
N ILE A 194 17.64 -6.79 21.05
CA ILE A 194 17.25 -6.01 22.24
C ILE A 194 16.05 -5.12 21.87
N ARG A 195 14.92 -5.29 22.58
CA ARG A 195 13.70 -4.50 22.37
C ARG A 195 13.97 -3.01 22.66
N PRO A 196 13.68 -2.10 21.72
CA PRO A 196 13.79 -0.67 21.97
C PRO A 196 12.71 -0.17 22.94
N GLY A 197 12.98 0.96 23.60
CA GLY A 197 12.05 1.65 24.50
C GLY A 197 11.85 0.97 25.86
N LYS A 198 10.73 1.31 26.51
CA LYS A 198 10.44 0.95 27.92
C LYS A 198 10.14 -0.55 28.15
N GLY A 199 10.11 -1.37 27.10
CA GLY A 199 9.90 -2.82 27.21
C GLY A 199 11.03 -3.51 28.00
N LYS A 200 12.27 -3.00 27.87
CA LYS A 200 13.44 -3.54 28.56
C LYS A 200 13.28 -3.57 30.09
N MET A 201 12.64 -2.54 30.65
CA MET A 201 12.36 -2.42 32.10
C MET A 201 11.20 -3.31 32.57
N ARG A 202 10.51 -4.03 31.68
CA ARG A 202 9.29 -4.81 31.98
C ARG A 202 9.44 -6.27 31.56
N ASN A 203 10.58 -6.88 31.86
CA ASN A 203 10.92 -8.29 31.57
C ASN A 203 10.75 -8.69 30.09
N ARG A 204 10.92 -7.72 29.19
CA ARG A 204 10.70 -7.85 27.74
C ARG A 204 11.92 -7.37 26.96
N ARG A 205 13.11 -7.61 27.52
CA ARG A 205 14.41 -7.16 27.00
C ARG A 205 14.70 -7.71 25.60
N TYR A 206 14.39 -8.97 25.34
CA TYR A 206 14.66 -9.61 24.07
C TYR A 206 13.39 -9.79 23.22
N ILE A 207 13.59 -9.78 21.90
CA ILE A 207 12.61 -10.17 20.89
C ILE A 207 13.28 -11.24 20.03
N ASN A 208 12.66 -12.41 19.95
CA ASN A 208 13.08 -13.51 19.10
C ASN A 208 12.08 -13.70 17.95
N ARG A 209 12.58 -14.08 16.78
CA ARG A 209 11.71 -14.56 15.69
C ARG A 209 11.08 -15.89 16.08
N LYS A 210 9.95 -16.19 15.45
CA LYS A 210 9.23 -17.46 15.61
C LYS A 210 9.68 -18.38 14.47
N GLY A 211 10.38 -19.45 14.83
CA GLY A 211 10.84 -20.49 13.93
C GLY A 211 9.81 -21.61 13.78
N PRO A 212 10.24 -22.87 13.62
CA PRO A 212 9.35 -24.01 13.43
C PRO A 212 8.35 -24.18 14.59
N LEU A 213 7.14 -24.64 14.26
CA LEU A 213 6.17 -25.13 15.24
C LEU A 213 6.08 -26.65 15.10
N ILE A 214 6.27 -27.37 16.19
CA ILE A 214 6.15 -28.84 16.20
C ILE A 214 4.77 -29.20 16.75
N VAL A 215 4.03 -29.98 15.97
CA VAL A 215 2.70 -30.46 16.34
C VAL A 215 2.72 -31.96 16.54
N TYR A 216 2.29 -32.39 17.72
CA TYR A 216 2.29 -33.79 18.15
C TYR A 216 0.88 -34.28 18.52
N GLY A 217 0.70 -35.60 18.48
CA GLY A 217 -0.59 -36.27 18.61
C GLY A 217 -0.88 -36.75 20.02
N THR A 218 0.11 -37.30 20.73
CA THR A 218 -0.13 -37.97 22.03
C THR A 218 -0.19 -36.97 23.19
N GLU A 219 -1.12 -37.18 24.13
CA GLU A 219 -1.15 -36.40 25.37
C GLU A 219 0.02 -36.81 26.29
N GLY A 220 0.66 -35.85 26.96
CA GLY A 220 1.78 -36.15 27.87
C GLY A 220 3.10 -36.54 27.18
N ALA A 221 3.20 -36.42 25.86
CA ALA A 221 4.42 -36.76 25.12
C ALA A 221 5.65 -35.97 25.61
N ASN A 222 6.80 -36.65 25.67
CA ASN A 222 8.06 -36.10 26.14
C ASN A 222 8.65 -35.04 25.19
N ILE A 223 8.20 -35.01 23.94
CA ILE A 223 8.58 -34.03 22.90
C ILE A 223 8.50 -32.57 23.38
N GLU A 224 7.53 -32.23 24.23
CA GLU A 224 7.41 -30.87 24.78
C GLU A 224 8.65 -30.47 25.59
N LYS A 225 9.22 -31.40 26.36
CA LYS A 225 10.43 -31.15 27.17
C LYS A 225 11.67 -30.97 26.29
N ALA A 226 11.81 -31.79 25.26
CA ALA A 226 12.98 -31.78 24.37
C ALA A 226 13.05 -30.54 23.47
N PHE A 227 11.90 -30.08 22.95
CA PHE A 227 11.89 -29.02 21.94
C PHE A 227 11.61 -27.60 22.51
N ARG A 228 10.99 -27.46 23.69
CA ARG A 228 10.61 -26.14 24.25
C ARG A 228 11.76 -25.16 24.47
N ASN A 229 12.99 -25.65 24.69
CA ASN A 229 14.15 -24.82 25.00
C ASN A 229 14.95 -24.41 23.76
N ILE A 230 14.60 -24.94 22.58
CA ILE A 230 15.29 -24.58 21.34
C ILE A 230 14.85 -23.16 20.91
N PRO A 231 15.79 -22.24 20.62
CA PRO A 231 15.44 -20.86 20.27
C PRO A 231 14.45 -20.76 19.11
N GLY A 232 13.33 -20.08 19.34
CA GLY A 232 12.32 -19.79 18.33
C GLY A 232 11.39 -20.96 17.98
N VAL A 233 11.70 -22.18 18.42
CA VAL A 233 10.83 -23.36 18.26
C VAL A 233 9.70 -23.29 19.29
N GLU A 234 8.50 -23.64 18.86
CA GLU A 234 7.37 -23.84 19.76
C GLU A 234 6.78 -25.24 19.56
N VAL A 235 6.14 -25.76 20.58
CA VAL A 235 5.49 -27.07 20.56
C VAL A 235 4.01 -26.89 20.88
N GLU A 236 3.14 -27.63 20.22
CA GLU A 236 1.70 -27.64 20.46
C GLU A 236 1.09 -29.02 20.18
N ASN A 237 0.08 -29.43 20.94
CA ASN A 237 -0.64 -30.67 20.65
C ASN A 237 -1.78 -30.37 19.67
N VAL A 238 -2.03 -31.30 18.73
CA VAL A 238 -3.04 -31.15 17.66
C VAL A 238 -4.46 -30.85 18.18
N GLU A 239 -4.82 -31.35 19.36
CA GLU A 239 -6.14 -31.18 19.95
C GLU A 239 -6.36 -29.76 20.50
N ARG A 240 -5.27 -29.06 20.83
CA ARG A 240 -5.25 -27.72 21.44
C ARG A 240 -4.56 -26.67 20.56
N LEU A 241 -4.68 -26.79 19.24
CA LEU A 241 -4.09 -25.85 18.28
C LEU A 241 -4.54 -24.41 18.50
N SER A 242 -3.57 -23.50 18.58
CA SER A 242 -3.78 -22.08 18.81
C SER A 242 -3.46 -21.28 17.56
N LEU A 243 -4.39 -20.41 17.15
CA LEU A 243 -4.13 -19.48 16.03
C LEU A 243 -2.94 -18.56 16.30
N LEU A 244 -2.67 -18.21 17.56
CA LEU A 244 -1.54 -17.35 17.92
C LEU A 244 -0.19 -18.02 17.67
N LYS A 245 -0.14 -19.37 17.72
CA LYS A 245 1.04 -20.15 17.39
C LYS A 245 1.10 -20.49 15.90
N LEU A 246 -0.02 -20.83 15.26
CA LEU A 246 -0.06 -21.14 13.82
C LEU A 246 0.17 -19.90 12.93
N ALA A 247 -0.35 -18.74 13.31
CA ALA A 247 -0.19 -17.48 12.58
C ALA A 247 0.27 -16.34 13.52
N PRO A 248 1.49 -16.39 14.08
CA PRO A 248 1.99 -15.34 14.96
C PRO A 248 2.01 -13.99 14.24
N GLY A 249 1.37 -12.99 14.84
CA GLY A 249 1.22 -11.66 14.25
C GLY A 249 0.05 -11.54 13.26
N GLY A 250 -0.76 -12.58 13.09
CA GLY A 250 -1.81 -12.67 12.07
C GLY A 250 -1.30 -13.08 10.68
N HIS A 251 0.02 -13.26 10.54
CA HIS A 251 0.63 -13.65 9.27
C HIS A 251 0.62 -15.17 9.09
N LEU A 252 -0.05 -15.62 8.03
CA LEU A 252 -0.23 -17.02 7.63
C LEU A 252 1.07 -17.68 7.13
N GLY A 253 1.08 -19.01 7.08
CA GLY A 253 2.19 -19.80 6.55
C GLY A 253 3.34 -19.94 7.53
N ARG A 254 3.09 -20.29 8.80
CA ARG A 254 4.20 -20.70 9.68
C ARG A 254 4.75 -22.04 9.23
N PHE A 255 6.07 -22.23 9.32
CA PHE A 255 6.67 -23.55 9.12
C PHE A 255 6.26 -24.47 10.28
N VAL A 256 5.51 -25.52 9.96
CA VAL A 256 4.99 -26.49 10.93
C VAL A 256 5.49 -27.89 10.57
N ILE A 257 5.96 -28.61 11.59
CA ILE A 257 6.41 -30.00 11.52
C ILE A 257 5.36 -30.84 12.25
N TRP A 258 4.79 -31.82 11.57
CA TRP A 258 3.72 -32.67 12.09
C TRP A 258 4.27 -34.06 12.43
N THR A 259 3.90 -34.64 13.57
CA THR A 259 4.03 -36.09 13.73
C THR A 259 2.96 -36.79 12.90
N LYS A 260 3.23 -38.03 12.47
CA LYS A 260 2.29 -38.85 11.70
C LYS A 260 0.91 -38.91 12.38
N SER A 261 0.88 -39.28 13.65
CA SER A 261 -0.34 -39.37 14.46
C SER A 261 -1.06 -38.01 14.60
N ALA A 262 -0.32 -36.91 14.69
CA ALA A 262 -0.92 -35.58 14.72
C ALA A 262 -1.64 -35.25 13.41
N LEU A 263 -1.04 -35.61 12.26
CA LEU A 263 -1.61 -35.34 10.96
C LEU A 263 -2.91 -36.14 10.75
N GLU A 264 -2.89 -37.43 11.07
CA GLU A 264 -4.06 -38.31 10.95
C GLU A 264 -5.22 -37.87 11.86
N LYS A 265 -4.92 -37.35 13.07
CA LYS A 265 -5.93 -36.80 13.98
C LYS A 265 -6.63 -35.55 13.43
N LEU A 266 -6.07 -34.84 12.44
CA LEU A 266 -6.73 -33.65 11.90
C LEU A 266 -8.09 -33.96 11.26
N ASP A 267 -8.23 -35.11 10.60
CA ASP A 267 -9.48 -35.49 9.94
C ASP A 267 -10.60 -35.77 10.96
N SER A 268 -10.32 -36.40 12.11
CA SER A 268 -11.33 -36.55 13.17
C SER A 268 -11.69 -35.21 13.84
N ILE A 269 -10.71 -34.32 14.00
CA ILE A 269 -10.88 -33.01 14.66
C ILE A 269 -11.66 -32.01 13.80
N TYR A 270 -11.53 -32.05 12.48
CA TYR A 270 -12.13 -31.05 11.59
C TYR A 270 -13.16 -31.64 10.60
N GLY A 271 -13.16 -32.95 10.38
CA GLY A 271 -13.96 -33.61 9.35
C GLY A 271 -13.42 -33.36 7.94
N SER A 272 -14.22 -33.74 6.95
CA SER A 272 -13.97 -33.49 5.54
C SER A 272 -14.94 -32.43 4.98
N PHE A 273 -14.91 -32.18 3.66
CA PHE A 273 -15.90 -31.31 3.01
C PHE A 273 -17.31 -31.92 2.93
N GLU A 274 -17.41 -33.23 3.15
CA GLU A 274 -18.63 -34.03 3.05
C GLU A 274 -19.04 -34.61 4.41
N LYS A 275 -18.07 -35.08 5.20
CA LYS A 275 -18.28 -35.67 6.51
C LYS A 275 -18.10 -34.61 7.61
N PRO A 276 -19.07 -34.45 8.53
CA PRO A 276 -18.93 -33.54 9.65
C PRO A 276 -17.82 -34.00 10.60
N SER A 277 -17.30 -33.08 11.40
CA SER A 277 -16.30 -33.39 12.41
C SER A 277 -16.86 -34.26 13.54
N GLU A 278 -16.08 -35.24 14.00
CA GLU A 278 -16.39 -36.07 15.15
C GLU A 278 -16.24 -35.29 16.46
N LYS A 279 -15.09 -34.61 16.65
CA LYS A 279 -14.80 -33.88 17.91
C LYS A 279 -15.53 -32.54 18.00
N LYS A 280 -15.82 -31.88 16.87
CA LYS A 280 -16.46 -30.56 16.85
C LYS A 280 -17.92 -30.70 16.42
N LYS A 281 -18.81 -30.83 17.41
CA LYS A 281 -20.26 -30.92 17.19
C LYS A 281 -20.77 -29.88 16.18
N GLY A 282 -21.41 -30.38 15.12
CA GLY A 282 -22.03 -29.58 14.07
C GLY A 282 -21.06 -28.77 13.20
N TYR A 283 -19.77 -29.09 13.22
CA TYR A 283 -18.77 -28.40 12.40
C TYR A 283 -18.54 -29.13 11.08
N VAL A 284 -18.50 -28.35 10.00
CA VAL A 284 -18.12 -28.79 8.66
C VAL A 284 -17.07 -27.81 8.13
N LEU A 285 -16.13 -28.31 7.32
CA LEU A 285 -15.12 -27.47 6.69
C LEU A 285 -15.75 -26.37 5.82
N PRO A 286 -15.21 -25.13 5.87
CA PRO A 286 -15.74 -24.04 5.08
C PRO A 286 -15.52 -24.29 3.58
N ARG A 287 -16.58 -24.15 2.79
CA ARG A 287 -16.50 -24.24 1.33
C ARG A 287 -16.03 -22.92 0.73
N SER A 288 -15.12 -23.00 -0.23
CA SER A 288 -14.70 -21.86 -1.04
C SER A 288 -15.83 -21.41 -1.97
N LYS A 289 -15.84 -20.11 -2.32
CA LYS A 289 -16.77 -19.60 -3.34
C LYS A 289 -16.42 -20.09 -4.75
N MET A 290 -15.13 -20.32 -5.01
CA MET A 290 -14.62 -20.83 -6.28
C MET A 290 -14.05 -22.23 -6.08
N VAL A 291 -14.32 -23.14 -7.02
CA VAL A 291 -13.76 -24.49 -7.04
C VAL A 291 -12.32 -24.48 -7.55
N ASN A 292 -12.00 -23.63 -8.53
CA ASN A 292 -10.62 -23.41 -8.96
C ASN A 292 -10.26 -21.93 -8.73
N ALA A 293 -9.14 -21.70 -8.06
CA ALA A 293 -8.64 -20.36 -7.77
C ALA A 293 -7.74 -19.80 -8.90
N ASP A 294 -7.29 -20.65 -9.82
CA ASP A 294 -6.50 -20.24 -10.98
C ASP A 294 -7.40 -19.62 -12.06
N LEU A 295 -7.60 -18.31 -11.94
CA LEU A 295 -8.34 -17.52 -12.91
C LEU A 295 -7.69 -17.52 -14.29
N ALA A 296 -6.36 -17.56 -14.37
CA ALA A 296 -5.67 -17.56 -15.66
C ALA A 296 -5.99 -18.83 -16.44
N ARG A 297 -6.00 -19.99 -15.76
CA ARG A 297 -6.44 -21.25 -16.38
C ARG A 297 -7.89 -21.22 -16.85
N ILE A 298 -8.81 -20.66 -16.05
CA ILE A 298 -10.23 -20.56 -16.44
C ILE A 298 -10.39 -19.60 -17.62
N ILE A 299 -9.75 -18.43 -17.56
CA ILE A 299 -9.86 -17.40 -18.61
C ILE A 299 -9.26 -17.92 -19.93
N ASN A 300 -8.16 -18.65 -19.87
CA ASN A 300 -7.45 -19.15 -21.05
C ASN A 300 -7.97 -20.52 -21.53
N SER A 301 -9.07 -21.04 -20.97
CA SER A 301 -9.64 -22.30 -21.44
C SER A 301 -10.34 -22.10 -22.79
N ASP A 302 -10.38 -23.16 -23.61
CA ASP A 302 -10.92 -23.10 -24.96
C ASP A 302 -12.41 -22.70 -24.96
N GLU A 303 -13.16 -23.11 -23.94
CA GLU A 303 -14.58 -22.78 -23.77
C GLU A 303 -14.79 -21.27 -23.57
N VAL A 304 -13.88 -20.60 -22.85
CA VAL A 304 -13.94 -19.14 -22.66
C VAL A 304 -13.38 -18.43 -23.88
N GLN A 305 -12.21 -18.83 -24.37
CA GLN A 305 -11.53 -18.15 -25.47
C GLN A 305 -12.28 -18.26 -26.80
N SER A 306 -13.04 -19.33 -27.05
CA SER A 306 -13.86 -19.49 -28.26
C SER A 306 -15.02 -18.47 -28.36
N VAL A 307 -15.51 -17.95 -27.22
CA VAL A 307 -16.63 -16.99 -27.16
C VAL A 307 -16.13 -15.55 -26.99
N VAL A 308 -14.94 -15.34 -26.42
CA VAL A 308 -14.38 -14.01 -26.16
C VAL A 308 -14.09 -13.28 -27.48
N LYS A 309 -14.59 -12.04 -27.57
CA LYS A 309 -14.31 -11.17 -28.72
C LYS A 309 -12.82 -10.81 -28.79
N PRO A 310 -12.26 -10.65 -30.00
CA PRO A 310 -10.87 -10.25 -30.15
C PRO A 310 -10.61 -8.90 -29.48
N ILE A 311 -9.41 -8.75 -28.92
CA ILE A 311 -8.98 -7.53 -28.25
C ILE A 311 -9.00 -6.37 -29.25
N LYS A 312 -9.68 -5.27 -28.90
CA LYS A 312 -9.65 -4.02 -29.66
C LYS A 312 -8.28 -3.36 -29.49
N LYS A 313 -7.40 -3.50 -30.48
CA LYS A 313 -6.03 -2.95 -30.45
C LYS A 313 -5.98 -1.44 -30.67
N GLU A 314 -6.95 -0.88 -31.37
CA GLU A 314 -6.97 0.53 -31.70
C GLU A 314 -7.55 1.36 -30.56
N VAL A 315 -6.68 2.08 -29.84
CA VAL A 315 -7.09 3.16 -28.95
C VAL A 315 -6.77 4.48 -29.64
N LYS A 316 -7.77 5.08 -30.30
CA LYS A 316 -7.63 6.41 -30.91
C LYS A 316 -7.52 7.46 -29.81
N ARG A 317 -6.30 7.90 -29.52
CA ARG A 317 -6.06 9.02 -28.61
C ARG A 317 -6.33 10.33 -29.33
N ALA A 318 -6.90 11.30 -28.61
CA ALA A 318 -7.05 12.65 -29.14
C ALA A 318 -5.65 13.25 -29.38
N THR A 319 -5.30 13.45 -30.65
CA THR A 319 -4.11 14.21 -31.01
C THR A 319 -4.40 15.70 -30.91
N LEU A 320 -3.37 16.53 -30.71
CA LEU A 320 -3.50 17.99 -30.79
C LEU A 320 -4.22 18.39 -32.08
N LYS A 321 -5.35 19.11 -31.94
CA LYS A 321 -6.10 19.64 -33.08
C LYS A 321 -5.29 20.78 -33.71
N LYS A 322 -4.58 20.47 -34.79
CA LYS A 322 -3.83 21.47 -35.57
C LYS A 322 -4.82 22.39 -36.31
N ASN A 323 -4.55 23.69 -36.29
CA ASN A 323 -5.36 24.66 -37.02
C ASN A 323 -5.11 24.52 -38.54
N PRO A 324 -6.13 24.18 -39.36
CA PRO A 324 -5.97 24.02 -40.80
C PRO A 324 -5.48 25.27 -41.51
N LEU A 325 -5.92 26.46 -41.12
CA LEU A 325 -5.55 27.71 -41.78
C LEU A 325 -4.06 28.02 -41.62
N LYS A 326 -3.46 27.60 -40.50
CA LYS A 326 -2.03 27.80 -40.22
C LYS A 326 -1.17 26.62 -40.66
N ASN A 327 -1.73 25.41 -40.77
CA ASN A 327 -1.00 24.20 -41.13
C ASN A 327 -1.49 23.63 -42.47
N LEU A 328 -0.66 23.79 -43.50
CA LEU A 328 -0.98 23.39 -44.88
C LEU A 328 -1.34 21.91 -44.99
N ASN A 329 -0.61 20.99 -44.34
CA ASN A 329 -0.91 19.56 -44.43
C ASN A 329 -2.28 19.21 -43.87
N THR A 330 -2.72 19.86 -42.79
CA THR A 330 -4.09 19.69 -42.29
C THR A 330 -5.12 20.38 -43.16
N MET A 331 -4.82 21.52 -43.78
CA MET A 331 -5.70 22.12 -44.78
C MET A 331 -5.89 21.19 -45.98
N LEU A 332 -4.81 20.60 -46.49
CA LEU A 332 -4.85 19.74 -47.67
C LEU A 332 -5.60 18.43 -47.41
N ARG A 333 -5.53 17.90 -46.18
CA ARG A 333 -6.37 16.77 -45.76
C ARG A 333 -7.86 17.11 -45.74
N LEU A 334 -8.21 18.36 -45.42
CA LEU A 334 -9.61 18.81 -45.35
C LEU A 334 -10.13 19.31 -46.71
N ASN A 335 -9.29 19.98 -47.48
CA ASN A 335 -9.60 20.54 -48.78
C ASN A 335 -8.38 20.42 -49.72
N PRO A 336 -8.35 19.39 -50.59
CA PRO A 336 -7.30 19.21 -51.58
C PRO A 336 -7.15 20.38 -52.57
N TYR A 337 -8.25 21.09 -52.89
CA TYR A 337 -8.25 22.24 -53.79
C TYR A 337 -7.60 23.50 -53.19
N ALA A 338 -7.34 23.52 -51.88
CA ALA A 338 -6.60 24.62 -51.26
C ALA A 338 -5.19 24.78 -51.85
N LYS A 339 -4.59 23.69 -52.36
CA LYS A 339 -3.28 23.74 -53.04
C LYS A 339 -3.36 24.52 -54.35
N THR A 340 -4.35 24.22 -55.18
CA THR A 340 -4.53 24.86 -56.49
C THR A 340 -4.93 26.31 -56.31
N ALA A 341 -5.88 26.60 -55.42
CA ALA A 341 -6.29 27.97 -55.09
C ALA A 341 -5.12 28.84 -54.62
N ARG A 342 -4.26 28.33 -53.71
CA ARG A 342 -3.09 29.07 -53.23
C ARG A 342 -2.05 29.28 -54.33
N ARG A 343 -1.85 28.30 -55.21
CA ARG A 343 -0.97 28.43 -56.38
C ARG A 343 -1.48 29.49 -57.35
N MET A 344 -2.77 29.47 -57.65
CA MET A 344 -3.41 30.48 -58.50
C MET A 344 -3.30 31.88 -57.91
N ALA A 345 -3.48 32.02 -56.59
CA ALA A 345 -3.34 33.29 -55.89
C ALA A 345 -1.92 33.86 -56.00
N LEU A 346 -0.89 33.03 -55.79
CA LEU A 346 0.52 33.44 -55.92
C LEU A 346 0.87 33.88 -57.34
N LEU A 347 0.47 33.10 -58.35
CA LEU A 347 0.68 33.46 -59.76
C LEU A 347 -0.02 34.77 -60.12
N ALA A 348 -1.25 34.97 -59.64
CA ALA A 348 -2.00 36.21 -59.86
C ALA A 348 -1.41 37.41 -59.13
N GLU A 349 -0.69 37.20 -58.02
CA GLU A 349 0.02 38.25 -57.28
C GLU A 349 1.31 38.66 -58.02
N GLU A 350 2.11 37.69 -58.47
CA GLU A 350 3.31 37.93 -59.29
C GLU A 350 2.96 38.74 -60.55
N GLN A 351 1.89 38.35 -61.26
CA GLN A 351 1.40 39.09 -62.43
C GLN A 351 0.99 40.53 -62.07
N ARG A 352 0.31 40.72 -60.93
CA ARG A 352 -0.10 42.06 -60.47
C ARG A 352 1.08 42.95 -60.12
N VAL A 353 2.11 42.41 -59.46
CA VAL A 353 3.31 43.17 -59.09
C VAL A 353 4.06 43.62 -60.35
N ASN A 354 4.23 42.73 -61.32
CA ASN A 354 4.86 43.05 -62.60
C ASN A 354 4.08 44.13 -63.36
N ALA A 355 2.76 43.96 -63.50
CA ALA A 355 1.90 44.95 -64.16
C ALA A 355 1.89 46.31 -63.45
N LYS A 356 1.98 46.33 -62.12
CA LYS A 356 2.07 47.58 -61.33
C LYS A 356 3.41 48.27 -61.56
N LYS A 357 4.51 47.52 -61.62
CA LYS A 357 5.85 48.06 -61.89
C LYS A 357 5.91 48.70 -63.29
N GLU A 358 5.41 48.01 -64.30
CA GLU A 358 5.33 48.54 -65.67
C GLU A 358 4.46 49.81 -65.77
N LYS A 359 3.31 49.84 -65.07
CA LYS A 359 2.46 51.04 -65.01
C LYS A 359 3.14 52.21 -64.29
N LEU A 360 3.92 51.93 -63.25
CA LEU A 360 4.67 52.94 -62.52
C LEU A 360 5.78 53.53 -63.41
N ASP A 361 6.51 52.67 -64.11
CA ASP A 361 7.61 53.08 -65.00
C ASP A 361 7.07 53.92 -66.18
N LYS A 362 5.90 53.61 -66.73
CA LYS A 362 5.22 54.46 -67.75
C LYS A 362 4.73 55.82 -67.23
N LYS A 363 4.46 55.95 -65.91
CA LYS A 363 3.96 57.20 -65.30
C LYS A 363 5.08 58.15 -64.86
N ARG A 364 6.31 57.66 -64.76
CA ARG A 364 7.47 58.52 -64.50
C ARG A 364 7.83 59.27 -65.80
N ARG A 365 7.37 60.52 -65.92
CA ARG A 365 7.92 61.50 -66.88
C ARG A 365 9.22 62.07 -66.29
N ASP A 366 10.27 62.16 -67.08
CA ASP A 366 11.45 62.94 -66.72
C ASP A 366 11.09 64.43 -66.81
N ILE A 367 10.88 65.08 -65.67
CA ILE A 367 10.62 66.53 -65.60
C ILE A 367 11.92 67.26 -65.94
N SER A 368 11.87 68.21 -66.87
CA SER A 368 13.07 68.95 -67.27
C SER A 368 13.57 69.81 -66.09
N LYS A 369 14.89 70.07 -66.03
CA LYS A 369 15.46 70.93 -64.97
C LYS A 369 14.79 72.30 -64.93
N GLU A 370 14.35 72.81 -66.08
CA GLU A 370 13.70 74.12 -66.22
C GLU A 370 12.30 74.14 -65.60
N GLU A 371 11.48 73.12 -65.82
CA GLU A 371 10.17 72.98 -65.18
C GLU A 371 10.31 72.81 -63.66
N ALA A 372 11.31 72.05 -63.21
CA ALA A 372 11.59 71.91 -61.79
C ALA A 372 12.07 73.22 -61.15
N THR A 373 12.85 74.04 -61.87
CA THR A 373 13.23 75.38 -61.41
C THR A 373 12.07 76.36 -61.42
N ALA A 374 11.16 76.29 -62.40
CA ALA A 374 9.97 77.15 -62.46
C ALA A 374 9.02 76.86 -61.28
N ILE A 375 8.80 75.58 -60.96
CA ILE A 375 8.00 75.17 -59.81
C ILE A 375 8.65 75.66 -58.49
N LYS A 376 9.99 75.53 -58.37
CA LYS A 376 10.71 76.05 -57.21
C LYS A 376 10.71 77.58 -57.13
N ALA A 377 10.77 78.28 -58.25
CA ALA A 377 10.74 79.74 -58.33
C ALA A 377 9.36 80.28 -57.96
N ALA A 378 8.28 79.66 -58.43
CA ALA A 378 6.92 79.99 -58.02
C ALA A 378 6.71 79.82 -56.50
N GLY A 379 7.26 78.74 -55.93
CA GLY A 379 7.27 78.55 -54.48
C GLY A 379 8.05 79.65 -53.74
N LYS A 380 9.26 80.01 -54.21
CA LYS A 380 10.07 81.08 -53.61
C LYS A 380 9.41 82.45 -53.71
N ALA A 381 8.78 82.77 -54.84
CA ALA A 381 8.09 84.04 -55.05
C ALA A 381 6.95 84.23 -54.04
N TRP A 382 6.17 83.18 -53.78
CA TRP A 382 5.12 83.20 -52.76
C TRP A 382 5.67 83.39 -51.34
N TYR A 383 6.84 82.81 -51.02
CA TYR A 383 7.48 83.05 -49.74
C TYR A 383 8.01 84.49 -49.60
N HIS A 384 8.51 85.10 -50.68
CA HIS A 384 9.02 86.48 -50.65
C HIS A 384 7.94 87.54 -50.40
N THR A 385 6.69 87.30 -50.82
CA THR A 385 5.57 88.21 -50.57
C THR A 385 5.14 88.31 -49.09
N MET A 386 5.78 87.58 -48.17
CA MET A 386 5.43 87.54 -46.74
C MET A 386 6.58 87.93 -45.79
N ILE A 387 7.64 88.60 -46.29
CA ILE A 387 8.90 88.78 -45.54
C ILE A 387 9.02 90.12 -44.78
N SER A 388 8.37 91.21 -45.16
CA SER A 388 8.42 92.46 -44.35
C SER A 388 7.33 93.46 -44.70
N ASP A 389 6.56 93.91 -43.69
CA ASP A 389 5.62 95.03 -43.79
C ASP A 389 6.35 96.37 -43.49
N SER A 390 7.17 96.83 -44.43
CA SER A 390 7.67 98.21 -44.47
C SER A 390 7.05 98.94 -45.65
N ASP A 391 7.12 100.27 -45.72
CA ASP A 391 6.41 101.19 -46.64
C ASP A 391 6.23 100.76 -48.12
N TYR A 392 6.96 99.76 -48.63
CA TYR A 392 6.76 99.12 -49.93
C TYR A 392 5.64 98.07 -50.00
N THR A 393 5.26 97.39 -48.90
CA THR A 393 4.08 96.48 -48.87
C THR A 393 2.77 97.23 -48.98
N ASP A 394 2.75 98.48 -48.51
CA ASP A 394 1.58 99.33 -48.60
C ASP A 394 1.26 99.71 -50.05
N PHE A 395 2.25 99.74 -50.96
CA PHE A 395 2.00 99.97 -52.40
C PHE A 395 1.37 98.77 -53.12
N GLU A 396 1.82 97.54 -52.84
CA GLU A 396 1.20 96.34 -53.43
C GLU A 396 -0.23 96.13 -52.91
N ASN A 397 -0.43 96.35 -51.60
CA ASN A 397 -1.75 96.31 -50.98
C ASN A 397 -2.67 97.43 -51.50
N PHE A 398 -2.18 98.67 -51.67
CA PHE A 398 -2.97 99.75 -52.27
C PHE A 398 -3.36 99.44 -53.72
N SER A 399 -2.46 98.90 -54.53
CA SER A 399 -2.78 98.54 -55.93
C SER A 399 -3.86 97.47 -56.00
N LYS A 400 -3.78 96.47 -55.11
CA LYS A 400 -4.76 95.40 -55.01
C LYS A 400 -6.11 95.92 -54.47
N TRP A 401 -6.10 96.84 -53.51
CA TRP A 401 -7.34 97.40 -52.94
C TRP A 401 -8.05 98.35 -53.90
N LEU A 402 -7.32 99.23 -54.60
CA LEU A 402 -7.90 100.10 -55.63
C LEU A 402 -8.50 99.33 -56.81
N GLY A 403 -7.93 98.17 -57.16
CA GLY A 403 -8.45 97.31 -58.23
C GLY A 403 -9.65 96.44 -57.83
N VAL A 404 -10.03 96.42 -56.55
CA VAL A 404 -11.13 95.57 -56.01
C VAL A 404 -12.34 96.41 -55.56
N SER A 405 -12.20 97.74 -55.41
CA SER A 405 -13.29 98.63 -54.97
C SER A 405 -13.96 99.41 -56.12
N GLN A 406 -14.39 98.70 -57.17
CA GLN A 406 -15.37 99.20 -58.14
C GLN A 406 -16.65 98.37 -58.10
#